data_AF-A0A1B1CPV4-F1
#
_entry.id   AF-A0A1B1CPV4-F1
#
_cell.length_a   1.000
_cell.length_b   1.000
_cell.length_c   1.000
_cell.angle_alpha   90.00
_cell.angle_beta   90.00
_cell.angle_gamma   90.00
#
_symmetry.space_group_name_H-M   'P 1'
#
loop_
_entity.id
_entity.type
_entity.pdbx_description
1 polymer ?
#
loop_
_entity_poly.entity_id
_entity_poly.type
_entity_poly.pdbx_seq_one_letter_code
_entity_poly.pdbx_strand_id
1 'polypeptide(L)'
;MTSDEALAAHCKRTVKTGYHPVGTCKMGQDSDPEGVLDTSLRVRDTRGLRVVDASLMLTIVSGNTNAAVMAAAGKAVGLILA
;
A
#
# COMPACT_ATOMS: atom_id res chain seq x y z
N MET A 1 -7.05 1.25 -34.50
CA MET A 1 -7.90 0.63 -33.45
C MET A 1 -9.15 1.49 -33.32
N THR A 2 -10.33 0.96 -33.64
CA THR A 2 -11.57 1.76 -33.78
C THR A 2 -12.80 1.15 -33.10
N SER A 3 -12.65 0.07 -32.31
CA SER A 3 -13.72 -0.51 -31.48
C SER A 3 -13.24 -0.77 -30.06
N ASP A 4 -14.16 -0.87 -29.11
CA ASP A 4 -13.87 -1.14 -27.70
C ASP A 4 -13.22 -2.53 -27.52
N GLU A 5 -13.63 -3.53 -28.32
CA GLU A 5 -13.01 -4.85 -28.31
C GLU A 5 -11.55 -4.77 -28.77
N ALA A 6 -11.27 -3.97 -29.80
CA ALA A 6 -9.91 -3.78 -30.30
C ALA A 6 -9.03 -3.05 -29.27
N LEU A 7 -9.59 -2.06 -28.56
CA LEU A 7 -8.95 -1.36 -27.44
C LEU A 7 -8.66 -2.32 -26.28
N ALA A 8 -9.65 -3.07 -25.82
CA ALA A 8 -9.49 -4.04 -24.74
C ALA A 8 -8.45 -5.13 -25.08
N ALA A 9 -8.46 -5.64 -26.33
CA ALA A 9 -7.49 -6.63 -26.78
C ALA A 9 -6.07 -6.06 -26.80
N HIS A 10 -5.89 -4.78 -27.20
CA HIS A 10 -4.60 -4.13 -27.12
C HIS A 10 -4.13 -3.98 -25.66
N CYS A 11 -4.97 -3.45 -24.78
CA CYS A 11 -4.65 -3.30 -23.36
C CYS A 11 -4.21 -4.62 -22.73
N LYS A 12 -4.92 -5.73 -22.97
CA LYS A 12 -4.54 -7.06 -22.46
C LYS A 12 -3.13 -7.51 -22.90
N ARG A 13 -2.68 -7.10 -24.10
CA ARG A 13 -1.35 -7.46 -24.63
C ARG A 13 -0.23 -6.53 -24.16
N THR A 14 -0.55 -5.28 -23.82
CA THR A 14 0.45 -4.23 -23.61
C THR A 14 0.50 -3.67 -22.20
N VAL A 15 -0.51 -3.93 -21.36
CA VAL A 15 -0.52 -3.48 -19.96
C VAL A 15 0.70 -4.00 -19.22
N LYS A 16 1.31 -3.12 -18.42
CA LYS A 16 2.45 -3.43 -17.56
C LYS A 16 2.21 -2.79 -16.20
N THR A 17 2.96 -3.28 -15.21
CA THR A 17 2.98 -2.65 -13.90
C THR A 17 3.59 -1.24 -14.00
N GLY A 18 3.03 -0.31 -13.23
CA GLY A 18 3.67 0.97 -12.92
C GLY A 18 4.69 0.86 -11.77
N TYR A 19 5.00 -0.36 -11.30
CA TYR A 19 5.90 -0.64 -10.19
C TYR A 19 5.48 -0.01 -8.86
N HIS A 20 4.17 0.09 -8.63
CA HIS A 20 3.57 0.67 -7.44
C HIS A 20 2.74 -0.36 -6.62
N PRO A 21 3.30 -1.53 -6.24
CA PRO A 21 2.58 -2.46 -5.37
C PRO A 21 2.41 -1.87 -3.96
N VAL A 22 1.25 -2.12 -3.35
CA VAL A 22 0.88 -1.66 -2.01
C VAL A 22 -0.04 -2.68 -1.32
N GLY A 23 -0.28 -2.52 -0.01
CA GLY A 23 -1.40 -3.15 0.70
C GLY A 23 -1.22 -4.58 1.21
N THR A 24 -0.08 -5.23 0.98
CA THR A 24 0.17 -6.61 1.47
C THR A 24 0.34 -6.72 2.98
N CYS A 25 0.61 -5.62 3.67
CA CYS A 25 0.58 -5.51 5.14
C CYS A 25 -0.36 -4.38 5.54
N LYS A 26 -1.59 -4.41 5.02
CA LYS A 26 -2.59 -3.35 5.20
C LYS A 26 -2.71 -2.88 6.65
N MET A 27 -2.54 -1.57 6.85
CA MET A 27 -2.91 -0.89 8.08
C MET A 27 -4.45 -0.84 8.20
N GLY A 28 -4.99 -1.27 9.34
CA GLY A 28 -6.43 -1.30 9.58
C GLY A 28 -6.79 -0.86 10.99
N GLN A 29 -8.04 -0.42 11.17
CA GLN A 29 -8.64 -0.22 12.48
C GLN A 29 -8.78 -1.57 13.20
N ASP A 30 -8.88 -1.59 14.53
CA ASP A 30 -8.96 -2.84 15.31
C ASP A 30 -10.11 -3.77 14.88
N SER A 31 -11.19 -3.19 14.34
CA SER A 31 -12.34 -3.92 13.80
C SER A 31 -12.15 -4.47 12.38
N ASP A 32 -11.08 -4.12 11.67
CA ASP A 32 -10.79 -4.60 10.32
C ASP A 32 -10.14 -5.99 10.40
N PRO A 33 -10.85 -7.07 9.98
CA PRO A 33 -10.33 -8.43 10.06
C PRO A 33 -9.22 -8.72 9.04
N GLU A 34 -9.08 -7.88 8.00
CA GLU A 34 -8.05 -8.01 6.96
C GLU A 34 -6.81 -7.15 7.29
N GLY A 35 -6.83 -6.42 8.41
CA GLY A 35 -5.71 -5.60 8.84
C GLY A 35 -4.54 -6.44 9.33
N VAL A 36 -3.36 -6.26 8.74
CA VAL A 36 -2.11 -6.87 9.20
C VAL A 36 -1.43 -6.00 10.26
N LEU A 37 -1.60 -4.68 10.13
CA LEU A 37 -1.05 -3.70 11.07
C LEU A 37 -2.18 -2.98 11.82
N ASP A 38 -1.90 -2.55 13.05
CA ASP A 38 -2.72 -1.56 13.75
C ASP A 38 -2.44 -0.13 13.23
N THR A 39 -3.20 0.86 13.72
CA THR A 39 -3.04 2.28 13.34
C THR A 39 -1.73 2.92 13.84
N SER A 40 -0.97 2.20 14.67
CA SER A 40 0.37 2.55 15.13
C SER A 40 1.49 1.78 14.39
N LEU A 41 1.13 1.16 13.26
CA LEU A 41 2.00 0.40 12.35
C LEU A 41 2.61 -0.87 12.96
N ARG A 42 2.06 -1.37 14.08
CA ARG A 42 2.52 -2.59 14.74
C ARG A 42 1.90 -3.79 14.05
N VAL A 43 2.69 -4.85 13.86
CA VAL A 43 2.18 -6.13 13.36
C VAL A 43 1.29 -6.73 14.43
N ARG A 44 0.05 -7.06 14.05
CA ARG A 44 -0.93 -7.68 14.96
C ARG A 44 -0.41 -9.02 15.47
N ASP A 45 -0.82 -9.36 16.70
CA ASP A 45 -0.43 -10.60 17.40
C ASP A 45 1.09 -10.82 17.54
N THR A 46 1.89 -9.77 17.35
CA THR A 46 3.36 -9.80 17.44
C THR A 46 3.84 -8.68 18.37
N ARG A 47 4.99 -8.89 19.02
CA ARG A 47 5.61 -7.89 19.89
C ARG A 47 6.86 -7.30 19.25
N GLY A 48 7.01 -5.99 19.39
CA GLY A 48 8.24 -5.27 18.99
C GLY A 48 8.48 -5.17 17.48
N LEU A 49 7.49 -5.50 16.65
CA LEU A 49 7.61 -5.49 15.19
C LEU A 49 6.68 -4.44 14.57
N ARG A 50 7.23 -3.65 13.65
CA ARG A 50 6.49 -2.68 12.82
C ARG A 50 6.89 -2.85 11.35
N VAL A 51 5.97 -2.52 10.45
CA VAL A 51 6.24 -2.45 9.01
C VAL A 51 6.06 -1.00 8.56
N VAL A 52 7.07 -0.48 7.86
CA VAL A 52 7.11 0.91 7.38
C VAL A 52 7.60 0.93 5.94
N ASP A 53 6.73 0.53 5.02
CA ASP A 53 6.93 0.61 3.57
C ASP A 53 5.57 0.72 2.85
N ALA A 54 5.54 0.57 1.53
CA ALA A 54 4.31 0.70 0.74
C ALA A 54 3.21 -0.35 1.06
N SER A 55 3.59 -1.49 1.65
CA SER A 55 2.66 -2.56 2.00
C SER A 55 1.64 -2.14 3.06
N LEU A 56 1.91 -1.09 3.85
CA LEU A 56 0.99 -0.59 4.87
C LEU A 56 -0.23 0.14 4.30
N MET A 57 -0.16 0.62 3.05
CA MET A 57 -1.19 1.48 2.47
C MET A 57 -2.47 0.68 2.18
N LEU A 58 -3.64 1.23 2.51
CA LEU A 58 -4.93 0.56 2.26
C LEU A 58 -5.26 0.49 0.76
N THR A 59 -4.91 1.54 0.02
CA THR A 59 -5.13 1.68 -1.41
C THR A 59 -3.95 2.43 -2.04
N ILE A 60 -3.75 2.25 -3.34
CA ILE A 60 -2.72 2.98 -4.07
C ILE A 60 -3.04 4.48 -4.07
N VAL A 61 -2.06 5.29 -3.71
CA VAL A 61 -2.18 6.75 -3.77
C VAL A 61 -2.23 7.23 -5.22
N SER A 62 -2.92 8.35 -5.47
CA SER A 62 -2.93 8.98 -6.79
C SER A 62 -1.60 9.72 -7.03
N GLY A 63 -0.58 8.97 -7.43
CA GLY A 63 0.78 9.46 -7.68
C GLY A 63 1.83 8.37 -7.52
N ASN A 64 3.10 8.75 -7.68
CA ASN A 64 4.21 7.81 -7.50
C ASN A 64 4.35 7.46 -6.01
N THR A 65 4.40 6.16 -5.69
CA THR A 65 4.35 5.66 -4.31
C THR A 65 5.56 6.07 -3.47
N ASN A 66 6.70 6.38 -4.09
CA ASN A 66 7.91 6.83 -3.39
C ASN A 66 7.63 8.02 -2.44
N ALA A 67 6.93 9.06 -2.92
CA ALA A 67 6.62 10.23 -2.10
C ALA A 67 5.74 9.88 -0.89
N ALA A 68 4.75 9.01 -1.09
CA ALA A 68 3.87 8.55 -0.02
C ALA A 68 4.61 7.67 1.00
N VAL A 69 5.52 6.80 0.56
CA VAL A 69 6.37 5.98 1.46
C VAL A 69 7.27 6.88 2.31
N MET A 70 7.93 7.88 1.71
CA MET A 70 8.77 8.82 2.46
C MET A 70 7.96 9.59 3.51
N ALA A 71 6.76 10.06 3.17
CA ALA A 71 5.88 10.74 4.12
C ALA A 71 5.42 9.82 5.26
N ALA A 72 5.03 8.58 4.94
CA ALA A 72 4.65 7.58 5.94
C ALA A 72 5.82 7.23 6.87
N ALA A 73 7.02 7.07 6.33
CA ALA A 73 8.23 6.85 7.12
C ALA A 73 8.52 8.02 8.08
N GLY A 74 8.37 9.25 7.61
CA GLY A 74 8.49 10.45 8.45
C GLY A 74 7.50 10.45 9.63
N LYS A 75 6.25 10.06 9.39
CA LYS A 75 5.24 9.89 10.46
C LYS A 75 5.61 8.75 11.41
N ALA A 76 6.12 7.63 10.90
CA ALA A 76 6.46 6.46 11.68
C ALA A 76 7.56 6.72 12.72
N VAL A 77 8.50 7.64 12.44
CA VAL A 77 9.52 8.07 13.41
C VAL A 77 8.88 8.52 14.73
N GLY A 78 7.83 9.34 14.65
CA GLY A 78 7.09 9.79 15.84
C GLY A 78 6.38 8.66 16.59
N LEU A 79 5.91 7.63 15.89
CA LEU A 79 5.27 6.44 16.49
C LEU A 79 6.27 5.47 17.12
N ILE A 80 7.52 5.51 16.69
CA ILE A 80 8.61 4.66 17.18
C ILE A 80 9.28 5.28 18.40
N LEU A 81 9.43 6.61 18.42
CA LEU A 81 10.08 7.35 19.51
C LEU A 81 9.13 7.67 20.69
N ALA A 82 7.82 7.46 20.52
CA ALA A 82 6.81 7.58 21.58
C ALA A 82 6.74 6.31 22.44
#